data_AF-A0A2V6GLQ2-F1
#
_entry.id   AF-A0A2V6GLQ2-F1
#
_cell.length_a   1.000
_cell.length_b   1.000
_cell.length_c   1.000
_cell.angle_alpha   90.00
_cell.angle_beta   90.00
_cell.angle_gamma   90.00
#
_symmetry.space_group_name_H-M   'P 1'
#
loop_
_entity.id
_entity.type
_entity.pdbx_description
1 polymer ?
#
loop_
_entity_poly.entity_id
_entity_poly.type
_entity_poly.pdbx_seq_one_letter_code
_entity_poly.pdbx_strand_id
1 'polypeptide(L)' 'MKFEQFQNQSRLYVIGALEPEELDEFEKARKKFGKKADDFIGKCYALHEAFALSLRPAKSSDAIKERLMAMVKAKKQS' A
#
# COMPACT_ATOMS: atom_id res chain seq x y z
N MET A 1 -15.84 10.57 -10.63
CA MET A 1 -16.22 9.15 -10.56
C MET A 1 -17.43 8.89 -9.67
N LYS A 2 -18.12 7.76 -9.88
CA LYS A 2 -19.12 7.20 -8.94
C LYS A 2 -18.40 6.47 -7.79
N PHE A 3 -19.09 6.25 -6.67
CA PHE A 3 -18.46 5.61 -5.50
C PHE A 3 -18.03 4.16 -5.77
N GLU A 4 -18.76 3.40 -6.58
CA GLU A 4 -18.38 2.03 -6.95
C GLU A 4 -17.06 1.98 -7.74
N GLN A 5 -16.86 2.93 -8.65
CA GLN A 5 -15.58 3.09 -9.37
C GLN A 5 -14.45 3.46 -8.41
N PHE A 6 -14.72 4.36 -7.46
CA PHE A 6 -13.77 4.71 -6.39
C PHE A 6 -13.38 3.48 -5.55
N GLN A 7 -14.34 2.60 -5.23
CA GLN A 7 -14.06 1.37 -4.48
C GLN A 7 -13.13 0.43 -5.25
N ASN A 8 -13.32 0.31 -6.57
CA ASN A 8 -12.42 -0.48 -7.41
C ASN A 8 -11.02 0.14 -7.48
N GLN A 9 -10.91 1.45 -7.70
CA GLN A 9 -9.61 2.14 -7.71
C GLN A 9 -8.94 2.12 -6.34
N SER A 10 -9.69 2.14 -5.23
CA SER A 10 -9.12 2.01 -3.87
C SER A 10 -8.36 0.70 -3.69
N ARG A 11 -8.80 -0.40 -4.34
CA ARG A 11 -8.10 -1.69 -4.30
C ARG A 11 -6.75 -1.63 -5.01
N LEU A 12 -6.67 -0.87 -6.11
CA LEU A 12 -5.41 -0.64 -6.86
C LEU A 12 -4.49 0.34 -6.13
N TYR A 13 -5.08 1.39 -5.52
CA TYR A 13 -4.37 2.39 -4.75
C TYR A 13 -3.57 1.78 -3.60
N VAL A 14 -4.19 0.92 -2.78
CA VAL A 14 -3.53 0.36 -1.58
C VAL A 14 -2.35 -0.56 -1.91
N ILE A 15 -2.28 -1.09 -3.14
CA ILE A 15 -1.16 -1.91 -3.62
C ILE A 15 -0.18 -1.12 -4.50
N GLY A 16 -0.38 0.19 -4.67
CA GLY A 16 0.47 1.04 -5.49
C GLY A 16 0.36 0.81 -7.00
N ALA A 17 -0.79 0.33 -7.48
CA ALA A 17 -1.03 -0.02 -8.88
C ALA A 17 -1.94 0.97 -9.64
N LEU A 18 -2.00 2.23 -9.18
CA LEU A 18 -2.65 3.31 -9.95
C LEU A 18 -1.60 4.08 -10.73
N GLU A 19 -1.92 4.41 -11.98
CA GLU A 19 -1.12 5.31 -12.80
C GLU A 19 -1.18 6.74 -12.25
N PRO A 20 -0.16 7.59 -12.51
CA PRO A 20 -0.12 8.97 -12.00
C PRO A 20 -1.36 9.80 -12.34
N GLU A 21 -1.91 9.64 -13.54
CA GLU A 21 -3.11 10.36 -13.99
C GLU A 21 -4.37 9.88 -13.25
N GLU A 22 -4.46 8.58 -12.95
CA GLU A 22 -5.55 7.99 -12.19
C GLU A 22 -5.51 8.42 -10.71
N LEU A 23 -4.31 8.64 -10.18
CA LEU A 23 -4.09 9.05 -8.80
C LEU A 23 -4.68 10.45 -8.51
N ASP A 24 -4.55 11.40 -9.42
CA ASP A 24 -5.12 12.74 -9.24
C ASP A 24 -6.65 12.72 -9.21
N GLU A 25 -7.27 11.96 -10.12
CA GLU A 25 -8.74 11.76 -10.11
C GLU A 25 -9.21 11.04 -8.85
N PHE A 26 -8.43 10.05 -8.41
CA PHE A 26 -8.69 9.30 -7.18
C PHE A 26 -8.65 10.19 -5.94
N GLU A 27 -7.62 11.03 -5.78
CA GLU A 27 -7.49 11.94 -4.64
C GLU A 27 -8.59 13.00 -4.61
N LYS A 28 -9.02 13.51 -5.78
CA LYS A 28 -10.21 14.39 -5.87
C LYS A 28 -11.47 13.68 -5.40
N ALA A 29 -11.66 12.42 -5.80
CA ALA A 29 -12.80 11.63 -5.37
C ALA A 29 -12.75 11.25 -3.88
N ARG A 30 -11.57 10.94 -3.36
CA ARG A 30 -11.34 10.69 -1.93
C ARG A 30 -11.78 11.89 -1.10
N LYS A 31 -11.34 13.10 -1.47
CA LYS A 31 -11.78 14.35 -0.83
C LYS A 31 -13.30 14.55 -0.94
N LYS A 32 -13.89 14.28 -2.11
CA LYS A 32 -15.33 14.41 -2.34
C LYS A 32 -16.18 13.47 -1.46
N PHE A 33 -15.76 12.21 -1.32
CA PHE A 33 -16.48 11.20 -0.54
C PHE A 33 -16.15 11.24 0.96
N GLY A 34 -15.06 11.92 1.33
CA GLY A 34 -14.66 12.19 2.72
C GLY A 34 -14.51 10.92 3.54
N LYS A 35 -15.05 10.93 4.76
CA LYS A 35 -14.93 9.82 5.71
C LYS A 35 -15.33 8.46 5.13
N LYS A 36 -16.37 8.41 4.28
CA LYS A 36 -16.81 7.15 3.66
C LYS A 36 -15.73 6.55 2.75
N ALA A 37 -14.95 7.39 2.07
CA ALA A 37 -13.80 6.96 1.28
C ALA A 37 -12.67 6.46 2.17
N ASP A 38 -12.30 7.21 3.21
CA ASP A 38 -11.24 6.82 4.14
C ASP A 38 -11.56 5.51 4.87
N ASP A 39 -12.80 5.32 5.32
CA ASP A 39 -13.27 4.08 5.94
C ASP A 39 -13.15 2.88 4.97
N PHE A 40 -13.40 3.09 3.68
CA PHE A 40 -13.27 2.04 2.67
C PHE A 40 -11.81 1.73 2.33
N ILE A 41 -10.97 2.75 2.16
CA ILE A 41 -9.52 2.59 1.97
C ILE A 41 -8.92 1.83 3.16
N GLY A 42 -9.32 2.15 4.39
CA GLY A 42 -8.89 1.44 5.60
C GLY A 42 -9.21 -0.06 5.56
N LYS A 43 -10.40 -0.44 5.06
CA LYS A 43 -10.77 -1.86 4.85
C LYS A 43 -9.88 -2.51 3.78
N CYS A 44 -9.54 -1.79 2.72
CA CYS A 44 -8.63 -2.29 1.68
C CYS A 44 -7.22 -2.53 2.24
N TYR A 45 -6.68 -1.63 3.07
CA TYR A 45 -5.39 -1.84 3.73
C TYR A 45 -5.41 -3.04 4.69
N ALA A 46 -6.44 -3.16 5.53
CA ALA A 46 -6.58 -4.30 6.44
C ALA A 46 -6.61 -5.64 5.69
N LEU A 47 -7.31 -5.68 4.55
CA LEU A 47 -7.35 -6.87 3.69
C LEU A 47 -5.99 -7.14 3.04
N HIS A 48 -5.30 -6.11 2.55
CA HIS A 48 -3.98 -6.23 1.95
C HIS A 48 -2.94 -6.77 2.96
N GLU A 49 -2.96 -6.26 4.20
CA GLU A 49 -2.09 -6.73 5.28
C GLU A 49 -2.39 -8.19 5.66
N ALA A 50 -3.66 -8.52 5.88
CA ALA A 50 -4.07 -9.90 6.16
C ALA A 50 -3.67 -10.86 5.04
N PHE A 51 -3.79 -10.43 3.79
CA PHE A 51 -3.34 -11.20 2.63
C PHE A 51 -1.82 -11.39 2.64
N ALA A 52 -1.04 -10.33 2.84
CA ALA A 52 0.42 -10.39 2.91
C ALA A 52 0.92 -11.35 4.01
N LEU A 53 0.25 -11.37 5.16
CA LEU A 53 0.57 -12.30 6.27
C LEU A 53 0.19 -13.75 5.97
N SER A 54 -0.81 -13.98 5.12
CA SER A 54 -1.21 -15.34 4.70
C SER A 54 -0.26 -15.96 3.66
N LEU A 55 0.55 -15.13 2.99
CA LEU A 55 1.51 -15.63 2.01
C LEU A 55 2.61 -16.41 2.72
N ARG A 56 2.96 -17.58 2.17
CA ARG A 56 4.16 -18.28 2.61
C ARG A 56 5.36 -17.36 2.41
N PRO A 57 6.19 -17.14 3.45
CA PRO A 57 7.40 -16.35 3.28
C PRO A 57 8.22 -16.94 2.15
N ALA A 58 8.65 -16.11 1.20
CA ALA A 58 9.71 -16.51 0.28
C ALA A 58 10.94 -16.89 1.13
N LYS A 59 11.71 -17.89 0.69
CA LYS A 59 12.96 -18.23 1.39
C LYS A 59 13.78 -16.96 1.56
N SER A 60 14.09 -16.58 2.80
CA SER A 60 14.90 -15.40 3.04
C SER A 60 16.27 -15.63 2.43
N SER A 61 16.70 -14.72 1.56
CA SER A 61 18.10 -14.71 1.13
C SER A 61 18.95 -14.19 2.27
N ASP A 62 19.81 -15.04 2.81
CA ASP A 62 20.73 -14.66 3.89
C ASP A 62 21.63 -13.48 3.48
N ALA A 63 22.01 -13.42 2.20
CA ALA A 63 22.78 -12.31 1.63
C ALA A 63 22.02 -10.97 1.69
N ILE A 64 20.69 -10.97 1.49
CA ILE A 64 19.87 -9.75 1.61
C ILE A 64 19.81 -9.30 3.06
N LYS A 65 19.68 -10.25 4.00
CA LYS A 65 19.64 -9.96 5.44
C LYS A 65 20.96 -9.37 5.93
N GLU A 66 22.10 -9.93 5.53
CA GLU A 66 23.42 -9.40 5.88
C GLU A 66 23.63 -7.98 5.33
N ARG A 67 23.28 -7.74 4.06
CA ARG A 67 23.38 -6.42 3.44
C ARG A 67 22.50 -5.39 4.15
N LEU A 68 21.27 -5.74 4.50
CA LEU A 68 20.36 -4.86 5.25
C LEU A 68 20.94 -4.51 6.62
N MET A 69 21.46 -5.49 7.35
CA MET A 69 22.06 -5.29 8.66
C MET A 69 23.30 -4.40 8.59
N ALA A 70 24.13 -4.52 7.55
CA ALA A 70 25.26 -3.64 7.31
C ALA A 70 24.84 -2.18 7.10
N MET A 71 23.80 -1.94 6.29
CA MET A 71 23.25 -0.59 6.06
C MET A 71 22.69 0.04 7.34
N VAL A 72 21.99 -0.74 8.16
CA VAL A 72 21.46 -0.27 9.45
C VAL A 72 22.58 0.09 10.42
N LYS A 73 23.66 -0.70 10.47
CA LYS A 73 24.83 -0.39 11.31
C LYS A 73 25.53 0.88 10.86
N ALA A 74 25.76 1.05 9.56
CA ALA A 74 26.37 2.26 9.01
C ALA A 74 25.57 3.52 9.34
N LYS A 75 24.23 3.45 9.29
CA LYS A 75 23.35 4.57 9.66
C LYS A 75 23.40 4.93 11.15
N LYS A 76 23.65 3.98 12.05
CA LYS A 76 23.79 4.23 13.49
C LYS A 76 25.13 4.86 13.89
N GLN A 77 26.11 4.82 13.00
CA GLN A 77 27.46 5.36 13.23
C GLN A 77 27.67 6.74 12.60
N SER A 78 26.65 7.26 11.91
CA SER A 78 26.56 8.64 11.40
C SER A 78 25.63 9.47 12.26
#